data_AF-A0A150UI48-F1
#
_entry.id   AF-A0A150UI48-F1
#
_cell.length_a   1.000
_cell.length_b   1.000
_cell.length_c   1.000
_cell.angle_alpha   90.00
_cell.angle_beta   90.00
_cell.angle_gamma   90.00
#
_symmetry.space_group_name_H-M   'P 1'
#
loop_
_entity.id
_entity.type
_entity.pdbx_description
1 polymer ?
#
loop_
_entity_poly.entity_id
_entity_poly.type
_entity_poly.pdbx_seq_one_letter_code
_entity_poly.pdbx_strand_id
1 'polypeptide(L)'
;MDEQKKIEHQIELATRAAALVRDESTGHRFRSFAEELKRKLRRMMRRGQVRSRAYELWEQAGRPADRELEFWLEAERQLEEEREERKSPDASSKG
;
A
#
# COMPACT_ATOMS: atom_id res chain seq x y z
N MET A 1 -8.40 12.73 -5.51
CA MET A 1 -9.36 11.67 -5.13
C MET A 1 -9.80 10.85 -6.34
N ASP A 2 -9.98 11.48 -7.51
CA ASP A 2 -10.52 10.83 -8.72
C ASP A 2 -9.61 9.79 -9.38
N GLU A 3 -8.30 10.02 -9.38
CA GLU A 3 -7.34 9.09 -9.97
C GLU A 3 -7.19 7.80 -9.16
N GLN A 4 -7.31 7.89 -7.83
CA GLN A 4 -7.36 6.74 -6.94
C GLN A 4 -8.54 5.82 -7.29
N LYS A 5 -9.75 6.39 -7.37
CA LYS A 5 -10.97 5.64 -7.70
C LYS A 5 -10.89 4.98 -9.07
N LYS A 6 -10.26 5.65 -10.06
CA LYS A 6 -10.02 5.07 -11.39
C LYS A 6 -9.08 3.87 -11.33
N ILE A 7 -8.00 3.94 -10.54
CA ILE A 7 -7.06 2.83 -10.38
C ILE A 7 -7.72 1.66 -9.64
N GLU A 8 -8.49 1.93 -8.58
CA GLU A 8 -9.26 0.89 -7.86
C GLU A 8 -10.24 0.17 -8.79
N HIS A 9 -10.98 0.93 -9.61
CA HIS A 9 -11.88 0.37 -10.60
C HIS A 9 -11.14 -0.47 -11.66
N GLN A 10 -9.98 -0.02 -12.14
CA GLN A 10 -9.16 -0.80 -13.08
C GLN A 10 -8.59 -2.08 -12.45
N ILE A 11 -8.24 -2.09 -11.16
CA ILE A 11 -7.82 -3.30 -10.44
C ILE A 11 -8.97 -4.30 -10.39
N GLU A 12 -10.18 -3.84 -10.09
CA GLU A 12 -11.37 -4.70 -10.06
C GLU A 12 -11.63 -5.33 -11.43
N LEU A 13 -11.62 -4.50 -12.50
CA LEU A 13 -11.83 -4.96 -13.87
C LEU A 13 -10.77 -5.97 -14.31
N ALA A 14 -9.48 -5.69 -14.06
CA ALA A 14 -8.39 -6.60 -14.41
C ALA A 14 -8.47 -7.93 -13.64
N THR A 15 -8.86 -7.88 -12.36
CA THR A 15 -9.02 -9.08 -11.52
C THR A 15 -10.20 -9.94 -12.01
N ARG A 16 -11.32 -9.31 -12.37
CA ARG A 16 -12.48 -10.04 -12.94
C ARG A 16 -12.18 -10.60 -14.33
N ALA A 17 -11.52 -9.84 -15.19
CA ALA A 17 -11.09 -10.32 -16.50
C ALA A 17 -10.16 -11.53 -16.38
N ALA A 18 -9.22 -11.50 -15.43
CA ALA A 18 -8.34 -12.64 -15.17
C ALA A 18 -9.08 -13.91 -14.73
N ALA A 19 -10.21 -13.77 -14.03
CA ALA A 19 -11.02 -14.87 -13.54
C ALA A 19 -11.94 -15.49 -14.62
N LEU A 20 -12.32 -14.70 -15.63
CA LEU A 20 -13.24 -15.12 -16.69
C LEU A 20 -12.53 -15.74 -17.91
N VAL A 21 -11.22 -15.56 -18.03
CA VAL A 21 -10.43 -16.07 -19.15
C VAL A 21 -9.99 -17.53 -18.90
N ARG A 22 -10.40 -18.45 -19.78
CA ARG A 22 -10.00 -19.88 -19.75
C ARG A 22 -8.54 -20.12 -20.20
N ASP A 23 -7.96 -19.19 -20.96
CA ASP A 23 -6.57 -19.27 -21.42
C ASP A 23 -5.58 -18.85 -20.32
N GLU A 24 -4.69 -19.76 -19.94
CA GLU A 24 -3.78 -19.58 -18.82
C GLU A 24 -2.81 -18.40 -19.01
N SER A 25 -2.34 -18.19 -20.24
CA SER A 25 -1.40 -17.13 -20.61
C SER A 25 -2.06 -15.74 -20.53
N THR A 26 -3.31 -15.64 -20.97
CA THR A 26 -4.07 -14.39 -20.97
C THR A 26 -4.56 -14.04 -19.57
N GLY A 27 -5.01 -15.02 -18.79
CA GLY A 27 -5.34 -14.82 -17.37
C GLY A 27 -4.13 -14.37 -16.54
N HIS A 28 -2.94 -14.91 -16.83
CA HIS A 28 -1.70 -14.50 -16.16
C HIS A 28 -1.34 -13.03 -16.46
N ARG A 29 -1.52 -12.56 -17.70
CA ARG A 29 -1.28 -11.15 -18.06
C ARG A 29 -2.18 -10.19 -17.30
N PHE A 30 -3.47 -10.52 -17.18
CA PHE A 30 -4.41 -9.70 -16.40
C PHE A 30 -4.09 -9.70 -14.91
N ARG A 31 -3.64 -10.82 -14.33
CA ARG A 31 -3.15 -10.87 -12.94
C ARG A 31 -1.91 -10.01 -12.73
N SER A 32 -0.92 -10.11 -13.62
CA SER A 32 0.29 -9.27 -13.56
C SER A 32 -0.04 -7.78 -13.67
N PHE A 33 -0.99 -7.42 -14.53
CA PHE A 33 -1.45 -6.04 -14.67
C PHE A 33 -2.19 -5.55 -13.42
N ALA A 34 -3.07 -6.38 -12.83
CA ALA A 34 -3.74 -6.05 -11.57
C ALA A 34 -2.72 -5.85 -10.42
N GLU A 35 -1.68 -6.67 -10.33
CA GLU A 35 -0.60 -6.51 -9.33
C GLU A 35 0.26 -5.26 -9.55
N GLU A 36 0.45 -4.83 -10.79
CA GLU A 36 1.11 -3.57 -11.11
C GLU A 36 0.28 -2.36 -10.69
N LEU A 37 -1.03 -2.37 -10.99
CA LEU A 37 -1.96 -1.33 -10.56
C LEU A 37 -2.08 -1.26 -9.04
N LYS A 38 -2.13 -2.41 -8.34
CA LYS A 38 -2.08 -2.47 -6.87
C LYS A 38 -0.78 -1.88 -6.33
N ARG A 39 0.37 -2.16 -6.95
CA ARG A 39 1.66 -1.55 -6.55
C ARG A 39 1.65 -0.04 -6.74
N LYS A 40 1.11 0.46 -7.86
CA LYS A 40 0.99 1.90 -8.12
C LYS A 40 0.06 2.58 -7.11
N LEU A 41 -1.10 1.99 -6.83
CA LEU A 41 -2.06 2.49 -5.84
C LEU A 41 -1.43 2.57 -4.45
N ARG A 42 -0.73 1.51 -4.00
CA ARG A 42 -0.02 1.50 -2.72
C ARG A 42 1.04 2.61 -2.64
N ARG A 43 1.81 2.85 -3.72
CA ARG A 43 2.80 3.95 -3.75
C ARG A 43 2.12 5.32 -3.63
N MET A 44 1.00 5.51 -4.31
CA MET A 44 0.25 6.76 -4.29
C MET A 44 -0.39 7.02 -2.91
N MET A 45 -0.90 5.98 -2.25
CA MET A 45 -1.53 6.07 -0.92
C MET A 45 -0.53 6.23 0.24
N ARG A 46 0.75 5.87 0.05
CA ARG A 46 1.77 5.93 1.12
C ARG A 46 1.82 7.27 1.83
N ARG A 47 1.85 8.37 1.07
CA ARG A 47 1.92 9.72 1.65
C ARG A 47 0.69 10.06 2.49
N GLY A 48 -0.48 9.54 2.11
CA GLY A 48 -1.73 9.71 2.87
C GLY A 48 -1.76 8.89 4.17
N GLN A 49 -1.21 7.67 4.14
CA GLN A 49 -1.12 6.82 5.33
C GLN A 49 -0.10 7.37 6.35
N VAL A 50 1.07 7.81 5.88
CA VAL A 50 2.07 8.48 6.74
C VAL A 50 1.44 9.69 7.41
N ARG A 51 0.72 10.53 6.66
CA ARG A 51 0.05 11.70 7.23
C ARG A 51 -0.97 11.35 8.30
N SER A 52 -1.77 10.32 8.05
CA SER A 52 -2.82 9.91 9.00
C SER A 52 -2.20 9.36 10.28
N ARG A 53 -1.16 8.51 10.15
CA ARG A 53 -0.42 7.98 11.30
C ARG A 53 0.33 9.04 12.09
N ALA A 54 0.99 9.98 11.41
CA ALA A 54 1.66 11.11 12.04
C ALA A 54 0.67 11.96 12.85
N TYR A 55 -0.53 12.19 12.30
CA TYR A 55 -1.59 12.92 12.98
C TYR A 55 -2.13 12.17 14.21
N GLU A 56 -2.35 10.86 14.12
CA GLU A 56 -2.77 10.03 15.27
C GLU A 56 -1.72 10.01 16.38
N LEU A 57 -0.43 9.93 16.04
CA LEU A 57 0.66 10.00 17.02
C LEU A 57 0.75 11.39 17.67
N TRP A 58 0.63 12.44 16.87
CA TRP A 58 0.61 13.83 17.34
C TRP A 58 -0.59 14.12 18.26
N GLU A 59 -1.77 13.58 17.93
CA GLU A 59 -2.98 13.72 18.75
C GLU A 59 -2.86 12.95 20.07
N GLN A 60 -2.37 11.71 20.05
CA GLN A 60 -2.11 10.93 21.26
C GLN A 60 -1.07 11.59 22.17
N ALA A 61 -0.09 12.29 21.59
CA ALA A 61 0.92 13.04 22.34
C ALA A 61 0.40 14.36 22.92
N GLY A 62 -0.88 14.70 22.71
CA GLY A 62 -1.49 15.93 23.23
C GLY A 62 -1.21 17.17 22.38
N ARG A 63 -0.90 16.98 21.09
CA ARG A 63 -0.67 18.05 20.09
C ARG A 63 0.43 19.05 20.50
N PRO A 64 1.65 18.59 20.83
CA PRO A 64 2.76 19.49 21.09
C PRO A 64 3.06 20.33 19.85
N ALA A 65 3.20 21.65 20.04
CA ALA A 65 3.72 22.54 19.02
C ALA A 65 5.22 22.23 18.78
N ASP A 66 5.71 22.43 17.55
CA ASP A 66 7.11 22.21 17.14
C ASP A 66 7.62 20.75 17.09
N ARG A 67 6.81 19.75 17.45
CA ARG A 67 7.20 18.33 17.36
C ARG A 67 6.55 17.52 16.26
N GLU A 68 5.75 18.17 15.41
CA GLU A 68 5.04 17.52 14.29
C GLU A 68 6.00 16.72 13.40
N LEU A 69 7.18 17.27 13.10
CA LEU A 69 8.19 16.61 12.26
C LEU A 69 8.67 15.28 12.86
N GLU A 70 8.81 15.18 14.18
CA GLU A 70 9.23 13.95 14.86
C GLU A 70 8.19 12.84 14.68
N PHE A 71 6.90 13.18 14.79
CA PHE A 71 5.79 12.24 14.56
C PHE A 71 5.66 11.83 13.09
N TRP A 72 5.97 12.73 12.16
CA TRP A 72 6.03 12.41 10.74
C TRP A 72 7.13 11.40 10.43
N LEU A 73 8.34 11.60 10.94
CA LEU A 73 9.47 10.69 10.76
C LEU A 73 9.23 9.34 11.43
N GLU A 74 8.60 9.33 12.60
CA GLU A 74 8.22 8.11 13.31
C GLU A 74 7.14 7.32 12.54
N ALA A 75 6.13 8.01 12.00
CA ALA A 75 5.11 7.39 11.16
C ALA A 75 5.69 6.80 9.86
N GLU A 76 6.65 7.50 9.23
CA GLU A 76 7.36 6.95 8.06
C GLU A 76 8.15 5.68 8.41
N ARG A 77 8.89 5.69 9.53
CA ARG A 77 9.65 4.53 10.00
C ARG A 77 8.74 3.32 10.27
N GLN A 78 7.65 3.51 11.00
CA GLN A 78 6.71 2.42 11.31
C GLN A 78 6.08 1.83 10.03
N LEU A 79 5.72 2.67 9.05
CA LEU A 79 5.15 2.21 7.78
C LEU A 79 6.17 1.56 6.84
N GLU A 80 7.46 1.87 6.98
CA GLU A 80 8.54 1.19 6.28
C GLU A 80 8.82 -0.19 6.89
N GLU A 81 8.90 -0.27 8.22
CA GLU A 81 9.16 -1.50 8.97
C GLU A 81 8.04 -2.54 8.78
N GLU A 82 6.76 -2.12 8.89
CA GLU A 82 5.61 -2.99 8.61
C GLU A 82 5.61 -3.54 7.16
N ARG A 83 6.29 -2.83 6.26
CA ARG A 83 6.38 -3.22 4.85
C ARG A 83 7.52 -4.19 4.58
N GLU A 84 8.66 -3.99 5.23
CA GLU A 84 9.79 -4.93 5.24
C GLU A 84 9.34 -6.28 5.80
N GLU A 85 8.54 -6.25 6.87
CA GLU A 85 7.96 -7.43 7.49
C GLU A 85 6.99 -8.15 6.53
N ARG A 86 6.04 -7.43 5.90
CA ARG A 86 5.10 -8.02 4.90
C ARG A 86 5.78 -8.53 3.62
N LYS A 87 6.96 -8.02 3.27
CA LYS A 87 7.72 -8.46 2.10
C LYS A 87 8.55 -9.71 2.39
N SER A 88 8.65 -10.10 3.67
CA SER A 88 9.50 -11.18 4.15
C SER A 88 8.72 -12.35 4.81
N PRO A 89 7.73 -13.00 4.17
CA PRO A 89 7.29 -14.31 4.63
C PRO A 89 8.20 -15.47 4.15
N ASP A 90 9.16 -15.22 3.25
CA ASP A 90 9.95 -16.27 2.56
C ASP A 90 11.45 -16.31 2.94
N ALA A 91 11.84 -15.74 4.10
CA ALA A 91 13.23 -15.78 4.57
C ALA A 91 13.42 -16.39 5.97
N SER A 92 12.34 -16.89 6.61
CA SER A 92 12.39 -17.45 7.97
C SER A 92 12.00 -18.94 8.06
N SER A 93 12.27 -19.72 7.00
CA SER A 93 12.33 -21.18 7.10
C SER A 93 13.75 -21.68 6.86
N LYS A 94 14.64 -21.40 7.82
CA LYS A 94 15.87 -22.17 8.06
C LYS A 94 16.37 -21.86 9.48
N GLY A 95 15.81 -22.60 10.43
CA GLY A 95 16.46 -22.95 11.70
C GLY A 95 16.89 -24.40 11.63
#